data_AF-A0A0M9EC72-F1
#
_entry.id   AF-A0A0M9EC72-F1
#
_cell.length_a   1.000
_cell.length_b   1.000
_cell.length_c   1.000
_cell.angle_alpha   90.00
_cell.angle_beta   90.00
_cell.angle_gamma   90.00
#
_symmetry.space_group_name_H-M   'P 1'
#
loop_
_entity.id
_entity.type
_entity.pdbx_description
1 polymer ?
#
loop_
_entity_poly.entity_id
_entity_poly.type
_entity_poly.pdbx_seq_one_letter_code
_entity_poly.pdbx_strand_id
1 'polypeptide(L)'
;MNIINLKNIFDNSQYNRFNIYRELWKKTESYELLTNFPLHLDIELSGVCNLKCNFCFQNGLIQEPLGLMEFDLFKKIINEGVNKGLCAIKLQVRGESFLNPKLFECISYAKQKGILDIQLTTNSTFLSEENINKLLESELDVIRLYP
;
A
#
# COMPACT_ATOMS: atom_id res chain seq x y z
N MET A 1 -13.60 24.57 -2.63
CA MET A 1 -12.37 24.01 -3.22
C MET A 1 -12.73 23.22 -4.46
N ASN A 2 -11.98 23.40 -5.54
CA ASN A 2 -12.18 22.60 -6.74
C ASN A 2 -11.62 21.19 -6.52
N ILE A 3 -12.42 20.18 -6.84
CA ILE A 3 -12.00 18.78 -6.79
C ILE A 3 -11.28 18.46 -8.10
N ILE A 4 -10.02 18.04 -8.02
CA ILE A 4 -9.22 17.71 -9.19
C ILE A 4 -9.44 16.25 -9.59
N ASN A 5 -9.62 16.01 -10.89
CA ASN A 5 -9.72 14.67 -11.45
C ASN A 5 -8.33 14.10 -11.75
N LEU A 6 -7.92 13.06 -11.01
CA LEU A 6 -6.58 12.48 -11.09
C LEU A 6 -6.21 11.97 -12.49
N LYS A 7 -7.14 11.34 -13.21
CA LYS A 7 -6.85 10.80 -14.56
C LYS A 7 -6.42 11.89 -15.52
N ASN A 8 -7.15 13.01 -15.53
CA ASN A 8 -6.86 14.13 -16.42
C ASN A 8 -5.47 14.73 -16.16
N ILE A 9 -4.96 14.68 -14.92
CA ILE A 9 -3.62 15.22 -14.60
C ILE A 9 -2.53 14.32 -15.19
N PHE A 10 -2.64 13.00 -14.99
CA PHE A 10 -1.59 12.07 -15.42
C PHE A 10 -1.54 11.91 -16.93
N ASP A 11 -2.68 11.95 -17.62
CA ASP A 11 -2.75 11.75 -19.07
C ASP A 11 -2.23 12.97 -19.87
N ASN A 12 -2.24 14.18 -19.28
CA ASN A 12 -1.91 15.43 -19.98
C ASN A 12 -0.56 16.06 -19.56
N SER A 13 0.23 15.37 -18.73
CA SER A 13 1.46 15.95 -18.16
C SER A 13 2.71 15.54 -18.92
N GLN A 14 3.60 16.52 -19.15
CA GLN A 14 4.96 16.30 -19.67
C GLN A 14 5.95 15.85 -18.58
N TYR A 15 5.54 15.88 -17.31
CA TYR A 15 6.37 15.54 -16.15
C TYR A 15 6.24 14.06 -15.74
N ASN A 16 7.28 13.52 -15.10
CA ASN A 16 7.27 12.19 -14.51
C ASN A 16 6.09 12.04 -13.52
N ARG A 17 5.28 10.98 -13.70
CA ARG A 17 4.11 10.65 -12.87
C ARG A 17 4.41 10.64 -11.38
N PHE A 18 5.58 10.17 -10.97
CA PHE A 18 5.98 10.15 -9.57
C PHE A 18 6.08 11.56 -8.98
N ASN A 19 6.71 12.50 -9.69
CA ASN A 19 6.85 13.88 -9.22
C ASN A 19 5.49 14.57 -9.09
N ILE A 20 4.59 14.33 -10.05
CA ILE A 20 3.20 14.83 -9.99
C ILE A 20 2.50 14.28 -8.75
N TYR A 21 2.58 12.96 -8.51
CA TYR A 21 2.03 12.32 -7.32
C TYR A 21 2.56 12.97 -6.03
N ARG A 22 3.88 13.20 -5.93
CA ARG A 22 4.48 13.81 -4.73
C ARG A 22 4.04 15.24 -4.50
N GLU A 23 3.84 16.03 -5.56
CA GLU A 23 3.31 17.39 -5.44
C GLU A 23 1.82 17.39 -5.06
N LEU A 24 1.02 16.48 -5.65
CA LEU A 24 -0.37 16.29 -5.24
C LEU A 24 -0.47 15.89 -3.77
N TRP A 25 0.38 14.97 -3.31
CA TRP A 25 0.44 14.54 -1.92
C TRP A 25 0.58 15.73 -0.96
N LYS A 26 1.60 16.57 -1.18
CA LYS A 26 1.87 17.75 -0.34
C LYS A 26 0.66 18.68 -0.28
N LYS A 27 0.03 18.96 -1.43
CA LYS A 27 -1.12 19.86 -1.51
C LYS A 27 -2.40 19.27 -0.92
N THR A 28 -2.58 17.95 -1.00
CA THR A 28 -3.71 17.28 -0.33
C THR A 28 -3.51 17.22 1.18
N GLU A 29 -2.27 17.06 1.65
CA GLU A 29 -1.91 17.05 3.07
C GLU A 29 -2.12 18.42 3.72
N SER A 30 -1.80 19.51 3.01
CA SER A 30 -2.05 20.89 3.47
C SER A 30 -3.48 21.37 3.22
N TYR A 31 -4.38 20.51 2.72
CA TYR A 31 -5.75 20.87 2.33
C TYR A 31 -5.84 22.05 1.34
N GLU A 32 -4.82 22.24 0.50
CA GLU A 32 -4.84 23.23 -0.59
C GLU A 32 -5.71 22.74 -1.77
N LEU A 33 -5.78 21.43 -1.97
CA LEU A 33 -6.64 20.81 -2.98
C LEU A 33 -7.28 19.52 -2.48
N LEU A 34 -8.38 19.14 -3.12
CA LEU A 34 -9.01 17.84 -2.96
C LEU A 34 -8.99 17.09 -4.29
N THR A 35 -8.81 15.78 -4.22
CA THR A 35 -8.85 14.89 -5.38
C THR A 35 -10.17 14.12 -5.39
N ASN A 36 -10.62 13.70 -6.57
CA ASN A 36 -11.85 12.91 -6.72
C ASN A 36 -11.71 11.45 -6.27
N PHE A 37 -10.50 11.01 -5.97
CA PHE A 37 -10.16 9.69 -5.46
C PHE A 37 -8.93 9.81 -4.54
N PRO A 38 -8.77 8.97 -3.52
CA PRO A 38 -7.57 8.99 -2.68
C PRO A 38 -6.29 8.72 -3.48
N LEU A 39 -5.23 9.45 -3.15
CA LEU A 39 -3.89 9.21 -3.70
C LEU A 39 -3.26 7.93 -3.15
N HIS A 40 -3.67 7.50 -1.96
CA HIS A 40 -3.10 6.38 -1.22
C HIS A 40 -4.16 5.54 -0.51
N LEU A 41 -3.93 4.22 -0.49
CA LEU A 41 -4.73 3.28 0.27
C LEU A 41 -3.85 2.46 1.20
N ASP A 42 -4.28 2.35 2.46
CA ASP A 42 -3.79 1.35 3.39
C ASP A 42 -4.58 0.06 3.18
N ILE A 43 -3.90 -1.04 2.82
CA ILE A 43 -4.48 -2.33 2.48
C ILE A 43 -3.94 -3.38 3.46
N GLU A 44 -4.83 -4.02 4.21
CA GLU A 44 -4.47 -5.03 5.19
C GLU A 44 -4.37 -6.42 4.54
N LEU A 45 -3.17 -6.84 4.11
CA LEU A 45 -2.97 -8.16 3.51
C LEU A 45 -3.12 -9.31 4.51
N SER A 46 -2.81 -9.05 5.78
CA SER A 46 -2.97 -9.99 6.87
C SER A 46 -3.57 -9.25 8.05
N GLY A 47 -4.73 -9.73 8.52
CA GLY A 47 -5.30 -9.30 9.78
C GLY A 47 -4.60 -9.93 10.98
N VAL A 48 -3.73 -10.94 10.81
CA VAL A 48 -3.03 -11.61 11.92
C VAL A 48 -1.56 -11.19 12.01
N CYS A 49 -0.99 -11.28 13.21
CA CYS A 49 0.42 -11.01 13.48
C CYS A 49 1.01 -12.17 14.30
N ASN A 50 2.29 -12.47 14.08
CA ASN A 50 3.04 -13.46 14.86
C ASN A 50 3.50 -12.92 16.22
N LEU A 51 3.41 -11.60 16.45
CA LEU A 51 3.74 -10.94 17.70
C LEU A 51 2.48 -10.46 18.43
N LYS A 52 2.61 -10.25 19.76
CA LYS A 52 1.55 -9.71 20.64
C LYS A 52 2.09 -8.52 21.45
N CYS A 53 2.44 -7.44 20.76
CA CYS A 53 3.05 -6.27 21.39
C CYS A 53 2.10 -5.59 22.39
N ASN A 54 2.56 -5.27 23.60
CA ASN A 54 1.72 -4.69 24.66
C ASN A 54 1.04 -3.36 24.28
N PHE A 55 1.64 -2.57 23.39
CA PHE A 55 1.10 -1.31 22.88
C PHE A 55 0.15 -1.48 21.68
N CYS A 56 0.07 -2.69 21.09
CA CYS A 56 -0.70 -2.89 19.88
C CYS A 56 -2.20 -2.91 20.18
N PHE A 57 -2.93 -1.99 19.57
CA PHE A 57 -4.38 -1.85 19.73
C PHE A 57 -5.17 -3.09 19.29
N GLN A 58 -4.57 -3.97 18.48
CA GLN A 58 -5.16 -5.25 18.08
C GLN A 58 -5.40 -6.17 19.29
N ASN A 59 -4.60 -6.07 20.34
CA ASN A 59 -4.71 -6.90 21.54
C ASN A 59 -5.90 -6.44 22.40
N GLY A 60 -7.08 -6.96 22.10
CA GLY A 60 -8.29 -6.82 22.93
C GLY A 60 -9.38 -5.91 22.36
N LEU A 61 -9.13 -5.18 21.27
CA LEU A 61 -10.16 -4.35 20.62
C LEU A 61 -10.80 -5.00 19.39
N ILE A 62 -10.19 -6.05 18.83
CA ILE A 62 -10.75 -6.75 17.67
C ILE A 62 -11.38 -8.06 18.12
N GLN A 63 -12.70 -8.16 17.95
CA GLN A 63 -13.48 -9.36 18.24
C GLN A 63 -13.88 -10.14 16.97
N GLU A 64 -13.71 -9.52 15.80
CA GLU A 64 -13.99 -10.11 14.50
C GLU A 64 -12.93 -11.15 14.09
N PRO A 65 -13.30 -12.16 13.30
CA PRO A 65 -12.34 -13.13 12.78
C PRO A 65 -11.32 -12.43 11.89
N LEU A 66 -10.05 -12.64 12.21
CA LEU A 66 -8.90 -12.15 11.44
C LEU A 66 -8.54 -13.18 10.36
N GLY A 67 -8.12 -12.69 9.20
CA GLY A 67 -7.79 -13.56 8.07
C GLY A 67 -6.73 -12.94 7.15
N LEU A 68 -6.44 -13.67 6.08
CA LEU A 68 -5.54 -13.23 5.02
C LEU A 68 -6.37 -12.74 3.84
N MET A 69 -5.96 -11.63 3.23
CA MET A 69 -6.63 -11.12 2.04
C MET A 69 -6.40 -12.08 0.86
N GLU A 70 -7.50 -12.48 0.23
CA GLU A 70 -7.47 -13.24 -1.03
C GLU A 70 -6.86 -12.41 -2.16
N PHE A 71 -6.00 -13.04 -2.96
CA PHE A 71 -5.28 -12.35 -4.03
C PHE A 71 -6.22 -11.77 -5.10
N ASP A 72 -7.34 -12.44 -5.40
CA ASP A 72 -8.33 -11.93 -6.36
C ASP A 72 -9.01 -10.64 -5.87
N LEU A 73 -9.25 -10.53 -4.55
CA LEU A 73 -9.76 -9.31 -3.95
C LEU A 73 -8.72 -8.18 -4.06
N PHE A 74 -7.46 -8.48 -3.74
CA PHE A 74 -6.37 -7.53 -3.91
C PHE A 74 -6.29 -7.00 -5.36
N LYS A 75 -6.31 -7.90 -6.34
CA LYS A 75 -6.30 -7.53 -7.77
C LYS A 75 -7.47 -6.62 -8.14
N LYS A 76 -8.67 -6.89 -7.61
CA LYS A 76 -9.85 -6.05 -7.82
C LYS A 76 -9.65 -4.63 -7.27
N ILE A 77 -9.13 -4.52 -6.04
CA ILE A 77 -8.83 -3.23 -5.39
C ILE A 77 -7.83 -2.43 -6.23
N ILE A 78 -6.72 -3.05 -6.62
CA ILE A 78 -5.67 -2.39 -7.41
C ILE A 78 -6.21 -1.96 -8.78
N ASN A 79 -6.95 -2.83 -9.48
CA ASN A 79 -7.50 -2.48 -10.79
C ASN A 79 -8.48 -1.30 -10.70
N GLU A 80 -9.37 -1.29 -9.71
CA GLU A 80 -10.30 -0.18 -9.51
C GLU A 80 -9.56 1.11 -9.13
N GLY A 81 -8.60 1.01 -8.20
CA GLY A 81 -7.80 2.14 -7.74
C GLY A 81 -7.01 2.79 -8.87
N VAL A 82 -6.24 2.01 -9.62
CA VAL A 82 -5.46 2.50 -10.78
C VAL A 82 -6.38 3.14 -11.80
N ASN A 83 -7.54 2.53 -12.08
CA ASN A 83 -8.55 3.11 -12.98
C ASN A 83 -9.13 4.45 -12.49
N LYS A 84 -8.95 4.80 -11.21
CA LYS A 84 -9.35 6.08 -10.63
C LYS A 84 -8.16 7.00 -10.31
N GLY A 85 -6.94 6.61 -10.65
CA GLY A 85 -5.72 7.40 -10.45
C GLY A 85 -5.00 7.17 -9.12
N LEU A 86 -5.25 6.04 -8.45
CA LEU A 86 -4.49 5.63 -7.26
C LEU A 86 -2.99 5.62 -7.57
N CYS A 87 -2.21 6.22 -6.68
CA CYS A 87 -0.77 6.39 -6.88
C CYS A 87 0.07 5.53 -5.95
N ALA A 88 -0.37 5.38 -4.70
CA ALA A 88 0.40 4.73 -3.65
C ALA A 88 -0.44 3.74 -2.86
N ILE A 89 0.22 2.73 -2.28
CA ILE A 89 -0.40 1.80 -1.34
C ILE A 89 0.55 1.48 -0.20
N LYS A 90 -0.02 1.19 0.97
CA LYS A 90 0.69 0.53 2.08
C LYS A 90 0.07 -0.83 2.32
N LEU A 91 0.88 -1.88 2.35
CA LEU A 91 0.41 -3.26 2.45
C LEU A 91 0.22 -3.76 3.89
N GLN A 92 0.29 -2.85 4.86
CA GLN A 92 0.21 -3.15 6.29
C GLN A 92 -0.68 -2.13 7.00
N VAL A 93 -1.56 -2.63 7.87
CA VAL A 93 -2.38 -1.82 8.79
C VAL A 93 -2.18 -2.26 10.24
N ARG A 94 -2.56 -3.49 10.59
CA ARG A 94 -2.47 -4.01 11.97
C ARG A 94 -1.62 -5.28 12.04
N GLY A 95 -1.91 -6.25 11.17
CA GLY A 95 -1.20 -7.52 11.15
C GLY A 95 0.19 -7.45 10.53
N GLU A 96 0.78 -8.63 10.31
CA GLU A 96 2.07 -8.81 9.65
C GLU A 96 1.88 -9.37 8.24
N SER A 97 2.30 -8.62 7.24
CA SER A 97 2.05 -8.91 5.83
C SER A 97 2.83 -10.13 5.35
N PHE A 98 3.97 -10.44 5.98
CA PHE A 98 4.75 -11.66 5.69
C PHE A 98 3.98 -12.96 5.98
N LEU A 99 2.89 -12.90 6.75
CA LEU A 99 2.01 -14.05 6.96
C LEU A 99 1.08 -14.33 5.78
N ASN A 100 0.93 -13.38 4.85
CA ASN A 100 0.19 -13.63 3.61
C ASN A 100 1.12 -14.31 2.59
N PRO A 101 0.83 -15.55 2.15
CA PRO A 101 1.68 -16.29 1.21
C PRO A 101 1.78 -15.65 -0.18
N LYS A 102 0.93 -14.66 -0.47
CA LYS A 102 0.89 -13.89 -1.72
C LYS A 102 1.46 -12.49 -1.60
N LEU A 103 2.18 -12.17 -0.53
CA LEU A 103 2.78 -10.84 -0.33
C LEU A 103 3.58 -10.37 -1.56
N PHE A 104 4.52 -11.18 -2.04
CA PHE A 104 5.40 -10.79 -3.13
C PHE A 104 4.63 -10.65 -4.45
N GLU A 105 3.69 -11.56 -4.74
CA GLU A 105 2.81 -11.44 -5.90
C GLU A 105 1.91 -10.20 -5.83
N CYS A 106 1.47 -9.78 -4.64
CA CYS A 106 0.72 -8.54 -4.45
C CYS A 106 1.58 -7.32 -4.80
N ILE A 107 2.83 -7.27 -4.34
CA ILE A 107 3.77 -6.17 -4.65
C ILE A 107 4.01 -6.12 -6.17
N SER A 108 4.42 -7.24 -6.78
CA SER A 108 4.68 -7.30 -8.22
C SER A 108 3.44 -6.94 -9.05
N TYR A 109 2.26 -7.42 -8.66
CA TYR A 109 1.01 -7.11 -9.36
C TYR A 109 0.68 -5.61 -9.29
N ALA A 110 0.79 -5.00 -8.10
CA ALA A 110 0.55 -3.58 -7.93
C ALA A 110 1.52 -2.73 -8.77
N LYS A 111 2.81 -3.11 -8.79
CA LYS A 111 3.83 -2.43 -9.60
C LYS A 111 3.51 -2.54 -11.09
N GLN A 112 3.21 -3.74 -11.58
CA GLN A 112 2.83 -3.99 -12.98
C GLN A 112 1.57 -3.23 -13.41
N LYS A 113 0.63 -2.98 -12.48
CA LYS A 113 -0.56 -2.17 -12.76
C LYS A 113 -0.30 -0.66 -12.73
N GLY A 114 0.89 -0.22 -12.37
CA GLY A 114 1.29 1.18 -12.41
C GLY A 114 1.05 1.95 -11.12
N ILE A 115 0.95 1.25 -9.97
CA ILE A 115 1.14 1.88 -8.66
C ILE A 115 2.59 2.38 -8.58
N LEU A 116 2.76 3.63 -8.15
CA LEU A 116 4.02 4.36 -8.21
C LEU A 116 4.85 4.23 -6.92
N ASP A 117 4.19 3.97 -5.78
CA ASP A 117 4.80 3.97 -4.45
C ASP A 117 4.15 2.88 -3.58
N ILE A 118 4.86 1.76 -3.44
CA ILE A 118 4.41 0.58 -2.69
C ILE A 118 5.21 0.46 -1.41
N GLN A 119 4.50 0.54 -0.28
CA GLN A 119 5.11 0.62 1.04
C GLN A 119 4.75 -0.60 1.89
N LEU A 120 5.74 -1.13 2.59
CA LEU A 120 5.59 -2.21 3.55
C LEU A 120 6.10 -1.76 4.92
N THR A 121 5.41 -2.16 5.98
CA THR A 121 5.90 -2.06 7.35
C THR A 121 5.90 -3.45 7.96
N THR A 122 6.98 -3.82 8.65
CA THR A 122 7.14 -5.17 9.22
C THR A 122 7.82 -5.13 10.58
N ASN A 123 7.53 -6.13 11.41
CA ASN A 123 8.24 -6.40 12.66
C ASN A 123 9.61 -7.07 12.45
N SER A 124 10.03 -7.26 11.20
CA SER A 124 11.35 -7.79 10.80
C SER A 124 11.63 -9.25 11.16
N THR A 125 10.73 -9.95 11.87
CA THR A 125 10.94 -11.36 12.27
C THR A 125 11.03 -12.33 11.09
N PHE A 126 10.51 -11.93 9.92
CA PHE A 126 10.56 -12.69 8.68
C PHE A 126 11.58 -12.18 7.66
N LEU A 127 12.44 -11.22 8.00
CA LEU A 127 13.48 -10.72 7.09
C LEU A 127 14.70 -11.64 7.02
N SER A 128 14.52 -12.78 6.36
CA SER A 128 15.62 -13.65 5.90
C SER A 128 16.23 -13.11 4.60
N GLU A 129 17.44 -13.55 4.27
CA GLU A 129 18.08 -13.25 2.97
C GLU A 129 17.19 -13.63 1.78
N GLU A 130 16.54 -14.80 1.86
CA GLU A 130 15.57 -15.24 0.85
C GLU A 130 14.41 -14.25 0.69
N ASN A 131 13.81 -13.81 1.79
CA ASN A 131 12.68 -12.89 1.74
C ASN A 131 13.10 -11.49 1.29
N ILE A 132 14.31 -11.04 1.65
CA ILE A 132 14.87 -9.79 1.15
C ILE A 132 15.05 -9.85 -0.37
N ASN A 133 15.59 -10.94 -0.90
CA ASN A 133 15.73 -11.12 -2.34
C ASN A 133 14.37 -11.09 -3.05
N LYS A 134 13.36 -11.77 -2.50
CA LYS A 134 11.99 -11.71 -3.04
C LYS A 134 11.38 -10.30 -2.98
N LEU A 135 11.66 -9.51 -1.94
CA LEU A 135 11.21 -8.12 -1.88
C LEU A 135 11.84 -7.27 -2.98
N LEU A 136 13.15 -7.42 -3.21
CA LEU A 136 13.87 -6.71 -4.28
C LEU A 136 13.34 -7.12 -5.66
N GLU A 137 13.19 -8.41 -5.91
CA GLU A 137 12.63 -8.96 -7.15
C GLU A 137 11.18 -8.50 -7.39
N SER A 138 10.40 -8.33 -6.31
CA SER A 138 9.03 -7.84 -6.41
C SER A 138 8.91 -6.34 -6.68
N GLU A 139 10.03 -5.61 -6.66
CA GLU A 139 10.13 -4.16 -6.87
C GLU A 139 9.41 -3.32 -5.79
N LEU A 140 9.53 -3.70 -4.52
CA LEU A 140 9.04 -2.88 -3.40
C LEU A 140 9.79 -1.53 -3.34
N ASP A 141 9.07 -0.42 -3.15
CA ASP A 141 9.68 0.92 -3.10
C ASP A 141 10.20 1.28 -1.71
N VAL A 142 9.42 0.97 -0.67
CA VAL A 142 9.74 1.38 0.71
C VAL A 142 9.45 0.25 1.68
N ILE A 143 10.44 -0.09 2.49
CA ILE A 143 10.28 -0.92 3.68
C ILE A 143 10.54 -0.10 4.93
N ARG A 144 9.66 -0.24 5.93
CA ARG A 144 9.84 0.34 7.27
C ARG A 144 9.90 -0.77 8.29
N LEU A 145 10.88 -0.69 9.16
CA LEU A 145 11.11 -1.67 10.22
C LEU A 145 10.59 -1.10 11.53
N TYR A 146 9.66 -1.82 12.17
CA TYR A 146 9.14 -1.49 13.50
C TYR A 146 9.46 -2.66 14.44
N PRO A 147 10.62 -2.64 15.11
CA PRO A 147 10.98 -3.67 16.07
C PRO A 147 10.10 -3.63 17.33
#